data_AF-A0A7S1EHE9-F1
#
_entry.id   AF-A0A7S1EHE9-F1
#
_cell.length_a   1.000
_cell.length_b   1.000
_cell.length_c   1.000
_cell.angle_alpha   90.00
_cell.angle_beta   90.00
_cell.angle_gamma   90.00
#
_symmetry.space_group_name_H-M   'P 1'
#
loop_
_entity.id
_entity.type
_entity.pdbx_description
1 polymer ?
#
loop_
_entity_poly.entity_id
_entity_poly.type
_entity_poly.pdbx_seq_one_letter_code
_entity_poly.pdbx_strand_id
1 'polypeptide(L)'
;MPPGTSDIHLTLGQELTMDGAVIVTTPQRLSYVDVVKGIEMFDTMKVPILGLVQNMAYFNCSCGKKHLPFGPGHGQKLIELYGIPASVSLPIQSDISEHGDSGSPYVTSRKGSEVDGTYAELASAVVQQLSKLAEGQHDIPLVEYEPKASVVKVTPSKGEGRSFSPKSLRDACRCAGCQATEKAAGTMRTPPAPADVIPVDMSPKGRYAINIDWSDGHSSIFTYAQLEAHEGA
;
A
#
# COMPACT_ATOMS: atom_id res chain seq x y z
N MET A 1 -14.02 -10.73 -6.54
CA MET A 1 -14.57 -9.79 -7.54
C MET A 1 -14.07 -10.18 -8.92
N PRO A 2 -14.79 -9.91 -10.02
CA PRO A 2 -14.27 -10.13 -11.37
C PRO A 2 -12.90 -9.44 -11.57
N PRO A 3 -12.06 -9.88 -12.52
CA PRO A 3 -10.86 -9.14 -12.86
C PRO A 3 -11.22 -7.84 -13.62
N GLY A 4 -10.46 -6.77 -13.35
CA GLY A 4 -10.63 -5.46 -14.01
C GLY A 4 -11.05 -4.35 -13.05
N THR A 5 -11.37 -3.20 -13.61
CA THR A 5 -11.87 -2.00 -12.90
C THR A 5 -13.16 -1.49 -13.55
N SER A 6 -13.91 -2.37 -14.22
CA SER A 6 -15.18 -2.02 -14.86
C SER A 6 -16.26 -1.68 -13.83
N ASP A 7 -17.30 -0.97 -14.28
CA ASP A 7 -18.41 -0.50 -13.44
C ASP A 7 -19.16 -1.61 -12.68
N ILE A 8 -19.01 -2.88 -13.11
CA ILE A 8 -19.54 -4.06 -12.40
C ILE A 8 -19.02 -4.11 -10.95
N HIS A 9 -17.79 -3.66 -10.70
CA HIS A 9 -17.23 -3.60 -9.35
C HIS A 9 -17.91 -2.57 -8.47
N LEU A 10 -18.29 -1.42 -9.04
CA LEU A 10 -19.01 -0.38 -8.32
C LEU A 10 -20.42 -0.85 -7.98
N THR A 11 -21.11 -1.49 -8.93
CA THR A 11 -22.44 -2.07 -8.67
C THR A 11 -22.38 -3.14 -7.58
N LEU A 12 -21.46 -4.12 -7.69
CA LEU A 12 -21.29 -5.15 -6.66
C LEU A 12 -20.85 -4.57 -5.32
N GLY A 13 -20.01 -3.53 -5.32
CA GLY A 13 -19.55 -2.88 -4.10
C GLY A 13 -20.62 -2.02 -3.42
N GLN A 14 -21.62 -1.55 -4.15
CA GLN A 14 -22.80 -0.88 -3.60
C GLN A 14 -23.81 -1.88 -3.02
N GLU A 15 -23.91 -3.08 -3.61
CA GLU A 15 -24.83 -4.13 -3.14
C GLU A 15 -24.27 -4.97 -1.99
N LEU A 16 -22.95 -5.11 -1.89
CA LEU A 16 -22.27 -5.92 -0.88
C LEU A 16 -21.51 -5.04 0.12
N THR A 17 -21.82 -5.21 1.40
CA THR A 17 -21.01 -4.63 2.49
C THR A 17 -19.69 -5.39 2.61
N MET A 18 -18.57 -4.73 2.32
CA MET A 18 -17.23 -5.30 2.39
C MET A 18 -16.46 -4.73 3.59
N ASP A 19 -16.04 -5.60 4.51
CA ASP A 19 -15.22 -5.19 5.67
C ASP A 19 -13.77 -4.87 5.31
N GLY A 20 -13.31 -5.37 4.15
CA GLY A 20 -11.99 -5.07 3.60
C GLY A 20 -11.68 -5.90 2.35
N ALA A 21 -10.54 -5.61 1.73
CA ALA A 21 -10.09 -6.26 0.50
C ALA A 21 -8.63 -6.74 0.60
N VAL A 22 -8.34 -7.88 -0.02
CA VAL A 22 -6.97 -8.37 -0.25
C VAL A 22 -6.67 -8.23 -1.72
N ILE A 23 -5.59 -7.51 -2.06
CA ILE A 23 -5.18 -7.28 -3.44
C ILE A 23 -4.24 -8.40 -3.88
N VAL A 24 -4.53 -9.02 -5.01
CA VAL A 24 -3.65 -10.02 -5.63
C VAL A 24 -3.02 -9.42 -6.89
N THR A 25 -1.71 -9.51 -7.01
CA THR A 25 -0.94 -9.00 -8.15
C THR A 25 0.17 -9.96 -8.54
N THR A 26 0.93 -9.60 -9.57
CA THR A 26 2.15 -10.30 -9.98
C THR A 26 3.29 -9.29 -10.16
N PRO A 27 4.58 -9.69 -10.17
CA PRO A 27 5.70 -8.73 -10.17
C PRO A 27 5.78 -7.82 -11.40
N GLN A 28 5.16 -8.21 -12.51
CA GLN A 28 5.21 -7.50 -13.78
C GLN A 28 4.62 -6.08 -13.64
N ARG A 29 5.23 -5.14 -14.36
CA ARG A 29 4.85 -3.73 -14.34
C ARG A 29 3.40 -3.48 -14.79
N LEU A 30 2.84 -4.31 -15.68
CA LEU A 30 1.47 -4.15 -16.14
C LEU A 30 0.48 -4.34 -14.98
N SER A 31 0.63 -5.43 -14.21
CA SER A 31 -0.18 -5.74 -13.04
C SER A 31 -0.12 -4.64 -11.97
N TYR A 32 0.98 -3.91 -11.86
CA TYR A 32 1.09 -2.77 -10.95
C TYR A 32 0.12 -1.64 -11.32
N VAL A 33 -0.02 -1.30 -12.60
CA VAL A 33 -0.90 -0.21 -13.05
C VAL A 33 -2.37 -0.55 -12.78
N ASP A 34 -2.76 -1.80 -12.98
CA ASP A 34 -4.12 -2.25 -12.73
C ASP A 34 -4.44 -2.29 -11.23
N VAL A 35 -3.48 -2.70 -10.41
CA VAL A 35 -3.61 -2.68 -8.94
C VAL A 35 -3.79 -1.27 -8.39
N VAL A 36 -3.03 -0.29 -8.89
CA VAL A 36 -3.18 1.12 -8.48
C VAL A 36 -4.63 1.58 -8.64
N LYS A 37 -5.21 1.35 -9.83
CA LYS A 37 -6.62 1.71 -10.08
C LYS A 37 -7.59 0.93 -9.19
N GLY A 38 -7.31 -0.35 -8.96
CA GLY A 38 -8.11 -1.17 -8.05
C GLY A 38 -8.11 -0.65 -6.61
N ILE A 39 -6.95 -0.22 -6.10
CA ILE A 39 -6.83 0.38 -4.76
C ILE A 39 -7.60 1.71 -4.69
N GLU A 40 -7.47 2.59 -5.69
CA GLU A 40 -8.22 3.86 -5.76
C GLU A 40 -9.74 3.65 -5.79
N MET A 41 -10.21 2.60 -6.48
CA MET A 41 -11.61 2.20 -6.49
C MET A 41 -12.09 1.79 -5.09
N PHE A 42 -11.33 0.94 -4.37
CA PHE A 42 -11.66 0.56 -3.00
C PHE A 42 -11.62 1.76 -2.03
N ASP A 43 -10.69 2.70 -2.24
CA ASP A 43 -10.63 3.95 -1.46
C ASP A 43 -11.90 4.79 -1.63
N THR A 44 -12.36 4.93 -2.87
CA THR A 44 -13.63 5.62 -3.20
C THR A 44 -14.84 4.95 -2.53
N MET A 45 -14.84 3.62 -2.46
CA MET A 45 -15.87 2.84 -1.77
C MET A 45 -15.67 2.77 -0.25
N LYS A 46 -14.61 3.39 0.29
CA LYS A 46 -14.22 3.36 1.70
C LYS A 46 -13.98 1.94 2.25
N VAL A 47 -13.53 1.03 1.38
CA VAL A 47 -13.19 -0.35 1.75
C VAL A 47 -11.69 -0.43 2.05
N PRO A 48 -11.29 -0.82 3.27
CA PRO A 48 -9.88 -0.86 3.64
C PRO A 48 -9.14 -2.02 2.97
N ILE A 49 -7.91 -1.78 2.53
CA ILE A 49 -7.01 -2.82 2.02
C ILE A 49 -6.32 -3.51 3.21
N LEU A 50 -6.51 -4.82 3.32
CA LEU A 50 -6.03 -5.64 4.43
C LEU A 50 -4.70 -6.33 4.14
N GLY A 51 -4.33 -6.45 2.86
CA GLY A 51 -3.07 -7.07 2.47
C GLY A 51 -2.83 -7.12 0.97
N LEU A 52 -1.57 -7.38 0.60
CA LEU A 52 -1.09 -7.55 -0.77
C LEU A 52 -0.51 -8.95 -0.97
N VAL A 53 -0.99 -9.67 -1.98
CA VAL A 53 -0.44 -10.95 -2.41
C VAL A 53 0.31 -10.74 -3.72
N GLN A 54 1.62 -10.97 -3.73
CA GLN A 54 2.39 -11.08 -4.96
C GLN A 54 2.42 -12.55 -5.42
N ASN A 55 1.49 -12.91 -6.29
CA ASN A 55 1.46 -14.22 -6.92
C ASN A 55 2.57 -14.35 -7.97
N MET A 56 3.02 -15.58 -8.23
CA MET A 56 4.07 -15.88 -9.22
C MET A 56 5.36 -15.06 -9.00
N ALA A 57 5.72 -14.79 -7.74
CA ALA A 57 6.79 -13.87 -7.38
C ALA A 57 8.19 -14.47 -7.62
N TYR A 58 8.34 -15.76 -7.42
CA TYR A 58 9.60 -16.47 -7.51
C TYR A 58 9.38 -17.93 -7.89
N PHE A 59 10.44 -18.66 -8.23
CA PHE A 59 10.40 -20.13 -8.22
C PHE A 59 11.65 -20.68 -7.55
N ASN A 60 11.49 -21.78 -6.83
CA ASN A 60 12.60 -22.49 -6.21
C ASN A 60 13.07 -23.58 -7.17
N CYS A 61 14.31 -23.47 -7.65
CA CYS A 61 14.92 -24.48 -8.50
C CYS A 61 15.34 -25.69 -7.66
N SER A 62 15.37 -26.88 -8.26
CA SER A 62 15.88 -28.10 -7.63
C SER A 62 17.35 -27.98 -7.18
N CYS A 63 18.10 -26.98 -7.68
CA CYS A 63 19.44 -26.65 -7.21
C CYS A 63 19.47 -25.85 -5.88
N GLY A 64 18.31 -25.62 -5.25
CA GLY A 64 18.18 -24.88 -3.99
C GLY A 64 18.21 -23.35 -4.14
N LYS A 65 18.27 -22.83 -5.37
CA LYS A 65 18.28 -21.38 -5.63
C LYS A 65 16.87 -20.85 -5.86
N LYS A 66 16.59 -19.70 -5.26
CA LYS A 66 15.39 -18.88 -5.51
C LYS A 66 15.64 -17.98 -6.71
N HIS A 67 14.76 -18.05 -7.70
CA HIS A 67 14.82 -17.25 -8.91
C HIS A 67 13.63 -16.29 -8.98
N LEU A 68 13.90 -15.05 -9.42
CA LEU A 68 12.90 -14.02 -9.64
C LEU A 68 12.72 -13.81 -11.15
N PRO A 69 11.90 -14.64 -11.84
CA PRO A 69 11.81 -14.60 -13.31
C PRO A 69 11.31 -13.26 -13.84
N PHE A 70 10.58 -12.50 -13.02
CA PHE A 70 10.03 -11.19 -13.36
C PHE A 70 10.73 -10.05 -12.62
N GLY A 71 11.90 -10.32 -12.02
CA GLY A 71 12.62 -9.38 -11.17
C GLY A 71 11.98 -9.18 -9.79
N PRO A 72 12.43 -8.18 -9.02
CA PRO A 72 11.94 -7.93 -7.66
C PRO A 72 10.49 -7.41 -7.61
N GLY A 73 9.91 -7.05 -8.76
CA GLY A 73 8.56 -6.51 -8.84
C GLY A 73 8.41 -5.11 -8.25
N HIS A 74 7.15 -4.74 -7.97
CA HIS A 74 6.77 -3.40 -7.50
C HIS A 74 5.93 -3.42 -6.20
N GLY A 75 5.82 -4.58 -5.54
CA GLY A 75 4.98 -4.75 -4.35
C GLY A 75 5.38 -3.83 -3.20
N GLN A 76 6.69 -3.71 -2.94
CA GLN A 76 7.21 -2.81 -1.90
C GLN A 76 6.78 -1.35 -2.13
N LYS A 77 6.77 -0.90 -3.39
CA LYS A 77 6.29 0.45 -3.73
C LYS A 77 4.80 0.61 -3.43
N LEU A 78 3.99 -0.41 -3.72
CA LEU A 78 2.56 -0.37 -3.39
C LEU A 78 2.33 -0.32 -1.87
N ILE A 79 3.09 -1.10 -1.11
CA ILE A 79 3.02 -1.10 0.36
C ILE A 79 3.34 0.29 0.89
N GLU A 80 4.42 0.91 0.41
CA GLU A 80 4.83 2.25 0.84
C GLU A 80 3.86 3.35 0.43
N LEU A 81 3.33 3.30 -0.80
CA LEU A 81 2.42 4.31 -1.34
C LEU A 81 1.02 4.24 -0.72
N TYR A 82 0.55 3.03 -0.43
CA TYR A 82 -0.83 2.77 0.03
C TYR A 82 -0.92 2.30 1.47
N GLY A 83 0.19 2.28 2.22
CA GLY A 83 0.22 1.89 3.63
C GLY A 83 -0.34 0.49 3.87
N ILE A 84 -0.11 -0.45 2.94
CA ILE A 84 -0.72 -1.78 3.00
C ILE A 84 -0.10 -2.54 4.19
N PRO A 85 -0.90 -3.02 5.15
CA PRO A 85 -0.38 -3.46 6.45
C PRO A 85 0.31 -4.83 6.41
N ALA A 86 0.08 -5.64 5.39
CA ALA A 86 0.64 -6.97 5.26
C ALA A 86 0.89 -7.33 3.80
N SER A 87 1.93 -8.10 3.54
CA SER A 87 2.20 -8.64 2.21
C SER A 87 2.81 -10.02 2.24
N VAL A 88 2.37 -10.88 1.34
CA VAL A 88 2.96 -12.22 1.14
C VAL A 88 3.31 -12.44 -0.33
N SER A 89 4.26 -13.34 -0.58
CA SER A 89 4.70 -13.71 -1.93
C SER A 89 4.53 -15.20 -2.17
N LEU A 90 3.81 -15.57 -3.23
CA LEU A 90 3.58 -16.96 -3.61
C LEU A 90 4.50 -17.39 -4.77
N PRO A 91 5.01 -18.64 -4.77
CA PRO A 91 5.87 -19.13 -5.83
C PRO A 91 5.10 -19.51 -7.10
N ILE A 92 5.85 -19.64 -8.19
CA ILE A 92 5.46 -20.42 -9.36
C ILE A 92 5.79 -21.88 -9.05
N GLN A 93 4.77 -22.70 -8.83
CA GLN A 93 4.90 -24.11 -8.51
C GLN A 93 3.78 -24.90 -9.19
N SER A 94 4.15 -25.96 -9.92
CA SER A 94 3.18 -26.77 -10.68
C SER A 94 2.10 -27.37 -9.80
N ASP A 95 2.50 -27.81 -8.60
CA ASP A 95 1.60 -28.37 -7.59
C ASP A 95 0.46 -27.40 -7.21
N ILE A 96 0.70 -26.08 -7.17
CA ILE A 96 -0.38 -25.10 -6.93
C ILE A 96 -1.37 -25.08 -8.11
N SER A 97 -0.85 -25.08 -9.35
CA SER A 97 -1.67 -25.11 -10.56
C SER A 97 -2.49 -26.39 -10.68
N GLU A 98 -1.88 -27.56 -10.43
CA GLU A 98 -2.54 -28.86 -10.47
C GLU A 98 -3.71 -28.96 -9.46
N HIS A 99 -3.53 -28.39 -8.27
CA HIS A 99 -4.58 -28.29 -7.25
C HIS A 99 -5.71 -27.34 -7.69
N GLY A 100 -5.37 -26.23 -8.36
CA GLY A 100 -6.34 -25.34 -8.99
C GLY A 100 -7.17 -26.04 -10.07
N ASP A 101 -6.52 -26.73 -11.00
CA ASP A 101 -7.15 -27.41 -12.13
C ASP A 101 -8.01 -28.61 -11.70
N SER A 102 -7.60 -29.32 -10.65
CA SER A 102 -8.35 -30.46 -10.11
C SER A 102 -9.54 -30.05 -9.22
N GLY A 103 -9.67 -28.77 -8.88
CA GLY A 103 -10.69 -28.29 -7.95
C GLY A 103 -10.45 -28.68 -6.49
N SER A 104 -9.24 -29.15 -6.14
CA SER A 104 -8.84 -29.46 -4.77
C SER A 104 -7.94 -28.36 -4.21
N PRO A 105 -8.40 -27.52 -3.25
CA PRO A 105 -7.61 -26.39 -2.77
C PRO A 105 -6.26 -26.81 -2.19
N TYR A 106 -5.18 -26.16 -2.64
CA TYR A 106 -3.80 -26.48 -2.24
C TYR A 106 -3.62 -26.60 -0.72
N VAL A 107 -4.13 -25.62 0.04
CA VAL A 107 -4.03 -25.54 1.51
C VAL A 107 -4.70 -26.72 2.23
N THR A 108 -5.67 -27.40 1.60
CA THR A 108 -6.30 -28.58 2.19
C THR A 108 -5.50 -29.86 1.92
N SER A 109 -4.79 -29.91 0.80
CA SER A 109 -4.08 -31.09 0.30
C SER A 109 -2.60 -31.12 0.67
N ARG A 110 -1.97 -29.96 0.89
CA ARG A 110 -0.53 -29.79 1.15
C ARG A 110 -0.25 -29.11 2.50
N LYS A 111 -0.95 -29.55 3.54
CA LYS A 111 -0.77 -29.03 4.90
C LYS A 111 0.68 -29.16 5.38
N GLY A 112 1.19 -28.12 6.03
CA GLY A 112 2.55 -28.06 6.55
C GLY A 112 3.64 -27.78 5.52
N SER A 113 3.28 -27.53 4.25
CA SER A 113 4.22 -27.02 3.26
C SER A 113 4.61 -25.56 3.52
N GLU A 114 5.72 -25.10 2.95
CA GLU A 114 6.13 -23.69 2.99
C GLU A 114 5.04 -22.74 2.44
N VAL A 115 4.38 -23.17 1.36
CA VAL A 115 3.30 -22.40 0.73
C VAL A 115 2.05 -22.37 1.61
N ASP A 116 1.70 -23.47 2.29
CA ASP A 116 0.63 -23.50 3.29
C ASP A 116 0.90 -22.53 4.45
N GLY A 117 2.17 -22.47 4.91
CA GLY A 117 2.61 -21.46 5.89
C GLY A 117 2.40 -20.02 5.41
N THR A 118 2.73 -19.73 4.15
CA THR A 118 2.50 -18.42 3.53
C THR A 118 1.00 -18.05 3.49
N TYR A 119 0.12 -19.01 3.18
CA TYR A 119 -1.33 -18.78 3.24
C TYR A 119 -1.82 -18.55 4.68
N ALA A 120 -1.30 -19.29 5.65
CA ALA A 120 -1.63 -19.12 7.06
C ALA A 120 -1.18 -17.76 7.59
N GLU A 121 -0.01 -17.27 7.18
CA GLU A 121 0.48 -15.92 7.49
C GLU A 121 -0.48 -14.86 6.95
N LEU A 122 -0.88 -14.96 5.67
CA LEU A 122 -1.86 -14.05 5.07
C LEU A 122 -3.18 -14.06 5.83
N ALA A 123 -3.71 -15.25 6.14
CA ALA A 123 -4.96 -15.40 6.87
C ALA A 123 -4.87 -14.76 8.27
N SER A 124 -3.77 -14.98 8.99
CA SER A 124 -3.54 -14.37 10.30
C SER A 124 -3.49 -12.85 10.21
N ALA A 125 -2.77 -12.30 9.23
CA ALA A 125 -2.69 -10.87 9.00
C ALA A 125 -4.08 -10.27 8.71
N VAL A 126 -4.86 -10.89 7.83
CA VAL A 126 -6.23 -10.44 7.50
C VAL A 126 -7.12 -10.42 8.74
N VAL A 127 -7.11 -11.50 9.54
CA VAL A 127 -7.90 -11.58 10.78
C VAL A 127 -7.49 -10.50 11.78
N GLN A 128 -6.19 -10.26 11.94
CA GLN A 128 -5.69 -9.20 12.82
C GLN A 128 -6.16 -7.81 12.35
N GLN A 129 -6.09 -7.53 11.05
CA GLN A 129 -6.56 -6.24 10.53
C GLN A 129 -8.07 -6.08 10.69
N LEU A 130 -8.87 -7.10 10.38
CA LEU A 130 -10.32 -7.05 10.61
C LEU A 130 -10.67 -6.84 12.09
N SER A 131 -9.94 -7.48 13.01
CA SER A 131 -10.15 -7.31 14.45
C SER A 131 -9.87 -5.86 14.89
N LYS A 132 -8.77 -5.25 14.42
CA LYS A 132 -8.46 -3.84 14.67
C LYS A 132 -9.57 -2.91 14.17
N LEU A 133 -10.11 -3.21 12.98
CA LEU A 133 -11.20 -2.44 12.39
C LEU A 133 -12.51 -2.57 13.18
N ALA A 134 -12.85 -3.76 13.65
CA ALA A 134 -14.06 -4.02 14.43
C ALA A 134 -14.02 -3.35 15.81
N GLU A 135 -12.85 -3.28 16.45
CA GLU A 135 -12.66 -2.64 17.75
C GLU A 135 -12.64 -1.11 17.71
N GLY A 136 -12.78 -0.50 16.52
CA GLY A 136 -12.65 0.95 16.36
C GLY A 136 -11.27 1.47 16.76
N GLN A 137 -10.24 0.60 16.79
CA GLN A 137 -8.85 1.02 16.92
C GLN A 137 -8.44 1.68 15.60
N HIS A 138 -8.85 2.93 15.47
CA HIS A 138 -8.49 3.79 14.36
C HIS A 138 -7.17 4.47 14.70
N ASP A 139 -6.06 3.86 14.29
CA ASP A 139 -4.73 4.51 14.33
C ASP A 139 -4.57 5.54 13.20
N ILE A 140 -5.61 6.34 12.96
CA ILE A 140 -5.53 7.48 12.05
C ILE A 140 -5.01 8.66 12.87
N PRO A 141 -3.77 9.12 12.65
CA PRO A 141 -3.26 10.27 13.37
C PRO A 141 -4.03 11.53 12.98
N LEU A 142 -4.24 12.41 13.96
CA LEU A 142 -4.71 13.76 13.70
C LEU A 142 -3.56 14.56 13.07
N VAL A 143 -3.78 15.11 11.89
CA VAL A 143 -2.80 15.96 11.21
C VAL A 143 -3.34 17.37 11.06
N GLU A 144 -2.62 18.34 11.60
CA GLU A 144 -3.03 19.75 11.64
C GLU A 144 -1.89 20.65 11.18
N TYR A 145 -2.22 21.74 10.48
CA TYR A 145 -1.26 22.79 10.13
C TYR A 145 -1.45 24.00 11.04
N GLU A 146 -0.36 24.49 11.64
CA GLU A 146 -0.31 25.71 12.45
C GLU A 146 0.34 26.85 11.66
N PRO A 147 -0.44 27.77 11.05
CA PRO A 147 0.12 28.79 10.15
C PRO A 147 1.10 29.74 10.83
N LYS A 148 0.89 30.05 12.12
CA LYS A 148 1.75 30.97 12.87
C LYS A 148 3.14 30.40 13.14
N ALA A 149 3.22 29.10 13.40
CA ALA A 149 4.48 28.39 13.63
C ALA A 149 5.08 27.86 12.32
N SER A 150 4.28 27.79 11.25
CA SER A 150 4.59 27.09 10.00
C SER A 150 5.01 25.65 10.27
N VAL A 151 4.16 24.92 10.99
CA VAL A 151 4.40 23.52 11.39
C VAL A 151 3.19 22.67 11.06
N VAL A 152 3.42 21.50 10.48
CA VAL A 152 2.45 20.42 10.36
C VAL A 152 2.66 19.45 11.52
N LYS A 153 1.67 19.34 12.40
CA LYS A 153 1.67 18.43 13.55
C LYS A 153 0.94 17.15 13.19
N VAL A 154 1.54 16.01 13.54
CA VAL A 154 0.99 14.67 13.37
C VAL A 154 0.87 14.06 14.77
N THR A 155 -0.35 13.89 15.25
CA THR A 155 -0.64 13.34 16.58
C THR A 155 -1.23 11.94 16.44
N PRO A 156 -0.48 10.88 16.75
CA PRO A 156 -0.99 9.51 16.67
C PRO A 156 -2.05 9.24 17.74
N SER A 157 -2.88 8.21 17.52
CA SER A 157 -3.84 7.70 18.51
C SER A 157 -3.15 7.20 19.79
N LYS A 158 -1.92 6.69 19.65
CA LYS A 158 -1.06 6.16 20.71
C LYS A 158 0.39 6.55 20.42
N GLY A 159 1.06 7.17 21.40
CA GLY A 159 2.47 7.56 21.30
C GLY A 159 2.68 9.09 21.28
N GLU A 160 3.92 9.51 21.02
CA GLU A 160 4.27 10.93 20.94
C GLU A 160 4.02 11.49 19.53
N GLY A 161 3.45 12.69 19.48
CA GLY A 161 3.24 13.42 18.23
C GLY A 161 4.54 13.93 17.63
N ARG A 162 4.54 14.12 16.31
CA ARG A 162 5.65 14.68 15.54
C ARG A 162 5.27 15.99 14.91
N SER A 163 6.26 16.83 14.66
CA SER A 163 6.11 18.12 14.01
C SER A 163 7.07 18.19 12.83
N PHE A 164 6.58 18.74 11.72
CA PHE A 164 7.37 18.91 10.51
C PHE A 164 7.21 20.32 9.97
N SER A 165 8.25 20.84 9.33
CA SER A 165 8.08 22.05 8.51
C SER A 165 7.36 21.69 7.19
N PRO A 166 6.51 22.57 6.65
CA PRO A 166 5.91 22.40 5.32
C PRO A 166 6.93 22.05 4.24
N LYS A 167 8.07 22.76 4.24
CA LYS A 167 9.15 22.52 3.29
C LYS A 167 9.72 21.10 3.41
N SER A 168 10.05 20.66 4.63
CA SER A 168 10.65 19.32 4.84
C SER A 168 9.70 18.20 4.41
N LEU A 169 8.39 18.34 4.66
CA LEU A 169 7.40 17.38 4.16
C LEU A 169 7.31 17.43 2.64
N ARG A 170 7.24 18.62 2.04
CA ARG A 170 7.15 18.78 0.58
C ARG A 170 8.38 18.21 -0.15
N ASP A 171 9.58 18.37 0.42
CA ASP A 171 10.83 17.78 -0.07
C ASP A 171 10.81 16.25 0.03
N ALA A 172 10.11 15.69 1.02
CA ALA A 172 9.95 14.25 1.20
C ALA A 172 8.89 13.62 0.27
N CYS A 173 8.26 14.40 -0.63
CA CYS A 173 7.25 13.91 -1.55
C CYS A 173 7.77 12.76 -2.44
N ARG A 174 7.05 11.64 -2.45
CA ARG A 174 7.35 10.44 -3.26
C ARG A 174 6.36 10.21 -4.40
N CYS A 175 5.67 11.25 -4.87
CA CYS A 175 4.68 11.09 -5.95
C CYS A 175 5.34 10.71 -7.29
N ALA A 176 4.57 10.10 -8.19
CA ALA A 176 5.06 9.69 -9.50
C ALA A 176 5.64 10.86 -10.31
N GLY A 177 5.07 12.06 -10.20
CA GLY A 177 5.56 13.27 -10.88
C GLY A 177 6.95 13.69 -10.40
N CYS A 178 7.19 13.66 -9.08
CA CYS A 178 8.51 13.95 -8.52
C CYS A 178 9.53 12.86 -8.87
N GLN A 179 9.14 11.59 -8.73
CA GLN A 179 10.02 10.44 -9.01
C GLN A 179 10.36 10.26 -10.51
N ALA A 180 9.53 10.77 -11.42
CA ALA A 180 9.74 10.59 -12.87
C ALA A 180 10.87 11.47 -13.45
N THR A 181 11.32 12.51 -12.73
CA THR A 181 12.25 13.52 -13.26
C THR A 181 13.72 13.08 -13.30
N GLU A 182 14.08 11.90 -12.81
CA GLU A 182 15.48 11.60 -12.41
C GLU A 182 16.14 10.34 -12.99
N LYS A 183 15.69 9.82 -14.13
CA LYS A 183 16.33 8.63 -14.72
C LYS A 183 17.80 8.79 -15.16
N ALA A 184 18.44 9.94 -14.98
CA ALA A 184 19.78 10.21 -15.50
C ALA A 184 20.96 10.12 -14.50
N ALA A 185 20.76 10.19 -13.16
CA ALA A 185 21.88 10.47 -12.24
C ALA A 185 22.05 9.57 -10.99
N GLY A 186 21.24 8.53 -10.79
CA GLY A 186 21.53 7.50 -9.77
C GLY A 186 21.38 7.91 -8.29
N THR A 187 20.92 9.12 -7.98
CA THR A 187 20.49 9.54 -6.63
C THR A 187 19.07 10.08 -6.70
N MET A 188 18.15 9.55 -5.87
CA MET A 188 16.80 10.07 -5.71
C MET A 188 16.84 11.46 -5.06
N ARG A 189 16.48 12.52 -5.78
CA ARG A 189 16.29 13.89 -5.29
C ARG A 189 14.98 14.45 -5.85
N THR A 190 13.97 14.55 -4.99
CA THR A 190 12.81 15.40 -5.23
C THR A 190 13.30 16.81 -5.61
N PRO A 191 12.76 17.47 -6.66
CA PRO A 191 13.10 18.86 -6.92
C PRO A 191 12.83 19.69 -5.66
N PRO A 192 13.77 20.55 -5.23
CA PRO A 192 13.68 21.22 -3.95
C PRO A 192 12.44 22.10 -3.89
N ALA A 193 11.66 21.92 -2.83
CA ALA A 193 10.46 22.70 -2.58
C ALA A 193 10.79 24.19 -2.37
N PRO A 194 9.90 25.11 -2.79
CA PRO A 194 10.00 26.52 -2.42
C PRO A 194 10.11 26.69 -0.91
N ALA A 195 10.89 27.67 -0.45
CA ALA A 195 11.12 27.89 0.98
C ALA A 195 9.85 28.33 1.74
N ASP A 196 8.93 28.96 1.02
CA ASP A 196 7.65 29.51 1.47
C ASP A 196 6.46 28.58 1.17
N VAL A 197 6.70 27.33 0.78
CA VAL A 197 5.62 26.38 0.51
C VAL A 197 4.80 26.14 1.78
N ILE A 198 3.47 26.16 1.66
CA ILE A 198 2.54 25.90 2.76
C ILE A 198 1.44 24.94 2.33
N PRO A 199 0.86 24.15 3.26
CA PRO A 199 -0.38 23.43 3.02
C PRO A 199 -1.52 24.42 2.76
N VAL A 200 -2.28 24.19 1.69
CA VAL A 200 -3.49 24.94 1.32
C VAL A 200 -4.74 24.13 1.67
N ASP A 201 -4.70 22.81 1.42
CA ASP A 201 -5.73 21.87 1.86
C ASP A 201 -5.08 20.59 2.42
N MET A 202 -5.74 19.97 3.38
CA MET A 202 -5.31 18.73 3.99
C MET A 202 -6.51 17.82 4.21
N SER A 203 -6.54 16.71 3.49
CA SER A 203 -7.67 15.78 3.51
C SER A 203 -7.21 14.33 3.63
N PRO A 204 -7.85 13.51 4.50
CA PRO A 204 -7.53 12.08 4.58
C PRO A 204 -7.76 11.37 3.24
N LYS A 205 -6.85 10.45 2.91
CA LYS A 205 -7.01 9.47 1.81
C LYS A 205 -7.17 8.09 2.42
N GLY A 206 -8.41 7.61 2.38
CA GLY A 206 -8.82 6.40 3.07
C GLY A 206 -8.45 6.42 4.54
N ARG A 207 -7.88 5.30 4.99
CA ARG A 207 -7.43 5.10 6.39
C ARG A 207 -5.91 5.03 6.53
N TYR A 208 -5.17 5.25 5.45
CA TYR A 208 -3.74 4.94 5.39
C TYR A 208 -2.86 6.15 5.10
N ALA A 209 -3.43 7.26 4.62
CA ALA A 209 -2.67 8.42 4.20
C ALA A 209 -3.42 9.74 4.37
N ILE A 210 -2.67 10.83 4.25
CA ILE A 210 -3.17 12.18 4.11
C ILE A 210 -2.73 12.76 2.76
N ASN A 211 -3.67 13.39 2.06
CA ASN A 211 -3.38 14.27 0.94
C ASN A 211 -3.13 15.68 1.45
N ILE A 212 -2.04 16.29 0.97
CA ILE A 212 -1.68 17.68 1.23
C ILE A 212 -1.60 18.37 -0.12
N ASP A 213 -2.46 19.35 -0.34
CA ASP A 213 -2.37 20.27 -1.47
C ASP A 213 -1.55 21.47 -1.05
N TRP A 214 -0.55 21.81 -1.86
CA TRP A 214 0.48 22.78 -1.54
C TRP A 214 0.29 24.09 -2.30
N SER A 215 0.83 25.19 -1.76
CA SER A 215 0.78 26.51 -2.39
C SER A 215 1.53 26.61 -3.74
N ASP A 216 2.43 25.66 -4.03
CA ASP A 216 3.12 25.53 -5.32
C ASP A 216 2.26 24.83 -6.40
N GLY A 217 1.01 24.51 -6.09
CA GLY A 217 0.08 23.81 -6.96
C GLY A 217 0.30 22.30 -7.03
N HIS A 218 1.18 21.75 -6.18
CA HIS A 218 1.45 20.32 -6.09
C HIS A 218 0.50 19.63 -5.11
N SER A 219 0.23 18.34 -5.33
CA SER A 219 -0.49 17.49 -4.38
C SER A 219 0.41 16.32 -3.97
N SER A 220 0.54 16.08 -2.67
CA SER A 220 1.33 14.99 -2.12
C SER A 220 0.48 14.10 -1.23
N ILE A 221 0.64 12.79 -1.40
CA ILE A 221 0.04 11.79 -0.52
C ILE A 221 1.15 11.23 0.37
N PHE A 222 0.99 11.36 1.69
CA PHE A 222 1.88 10.78 2.68
C PHE A 222 1.12 9.72 3.45
N THR A 223 1.67 8.49 3.49
CA THR A 223 1.08 7.46 4.35
C THR A 223 1.34 7.81 5.81
N TYR A 224 0.44 7.44 6.71
CA TYR A 224 0.63 7.68 8.14
C TYR A 224 1.89 6.97 8.65
N ALA A 225 2.16 5.77 8.14
CA ALA A 225 3.42 5.07 8.38
C ALA A 225 4.66 5.86 7.93
N GLN A 226 4.60 6.60 6.81
CA GLN A 226 5.70 7.48 6.38
C GLN A 226 5.90 8.64 7.35
N LEU A 227 4.81 9.27 7.81
CA LEU A 227 4.87 10.38 8.77
C LEU A 227 5.39 9.92 10.14
N GLU A 228 5.09 8.68 10.53
CA GLU A 228 5.61 8.05 11.75
C GLU A 228 7.03 7.49 11.60
N ALA A 229 7.50 7.23 10.38
CA ALA A 229 8.86 6.77 10.13
C ALA A 229 9.85 7.94 9.90
N HIS A 230 9.38 9.06 9.35
CA HIS A 230 10.21 10.24 9.10
C HIS A 230 10.68 10.87 10.42
N GLU A 231 12.00 10.98 10.60
CA GLU A 231 12.59 11.75 11.70
C GLU A 231 12.03 13.18 11.65
N GLY A 232 11.36 13.59 12.73
CA GLY A 232 10.91 14.97 12.90
C GLY A 232 12.12 15.91 12.90
N ALA A 233 11.91 17.15 12.50
CA ALA A 233 12.92 18.20 12.59
C ALA A 233 13.13 18.65 14.04
#